data_AF-A0A7C1W0F2-F1
#
_entry.id   AF-A0A7C1W0F2-F1
#
_cell.length_a   1.000
_cell.length_b   1.000
_cell.length_c   1.000
_cell.angle_alpha   90.00
_cell.angle_beta   90.00
_cell.angle_gamma   90.00
#
_symmetry.space_group_name_H-M   'P 1'
#
loop_
_entity.id
_entity.type
_entity.pdbx_description
1 polymer ?
#
loop_
_entity_poly.entity_id
_entity_poly.type
_entity_poly.pdbx_seq_one_letter_code
_entity_poly.pdbx_strand_id
1 'polypeptide(L)'
;MMLLQIHWKSDRLVDYGVREAAEKIPCSKRTAIRSFKELEDKGFISCQNEFWFSSRTGSRTRGWRLEWLPFNDRPPANTWEKKNND
;
A
#
# COMPACT_ATOMS: atom_id res chain seq x y z
N MET A 1 0.19 -15.13 -8.89
CA MET A 1 1.03 -14.11 -8.24
C MET A 1 0.22 -12.83 -8.08
N MET A 2 -0.39 -12.63 -6.91
CA MET A 2 -1.31 -11.51 -6.68
C MET A 2 -1.19 -11.11 -5.20
N LEU A 3 -0.91 -9.83 -4.88
CA LEU A 3 -0.42 -9.48 -3.53
C LEU A 3 -1.10 -8.25 -2.91
N LEU A 4 -1.10 -7.09 -3.59
CA LEU A 4 -1.73 -5.86 -3.05
C LEU A 4 -3.05 -5.54 -3.77
N GLN A 5 -3.09 -5.69 -5.10
CA GLN A 5 -4.29 -5.36 -5.88
C GLN A 5 -5.49 -6.29 -5.65
N ILE A 6 -5.33 -7.53 -5.14
CA ILE A 6 -6.50 -8.39 -4.86
C ILE A 6 -7.34 -7.81 -3.72
N HIS A 7 -6.68 -7.21 -2.75
CA HIS A 7 -7.32 -6.68 -1.56
C HIS A 7 -7.99 -5.33 -1.83
N TRP A 8 -7.78 -4.76 -3.02
CA TRP A 8 -8.34 -3.49 -3.46
C TRP A 8 -9.86 -3.55 -3.56
N LYS A 9 -10.47 -2.45 -3.15
CA LYS A 9 -11.83 -2.07 -3.51
C LYS A 9 -11.84 -0.57 -3.79
N SER A 10 -12.80 -0.12 -4.59
CA SER A 10 -12.93 1.29 -4.96
C SER A 10 -13.26 2.20 -3.78
N ASP A 11 -13.85 1.67 -2.71
CA ASP A 11 -14.42 2.41 -1.58
C ASP A 11 -13.61 2.31 -0.28
N ARG A 12 -12.53 1.51 -0.25
CA ARG A 12 -11.70 1.32 0.96
C ARG A 12 -10.23 1.17 0.65
N LEU A 13 -9.41 1.54 1.63
CA LEU A 13 -7.97 1.35 1.57
C LEU A 13 -7.60 -0.13 1.61
N VAL A 14 -6.43 -0.45 1.07
CA VAL A 14 -5.86 -1.79 1.13
C VAL A 14 -5.14 -1.97 2.46
N ASP A 15 -5.74 -2.74 3.35
CA ASP A 15 -5.15 -3.16 4.62
C ASP A 15 -4.21 -4.35 4.40
N TYR A 16 -3.04 -4.09 3.80
CA TYR A 16 -2.03 -5.11 3.50
C TYR A 16 -0.66 -4.70 4.04
N GLY A 17 -0.15 -5.47 5.01
CA GLY A 17 1.04 -5.11 5.77
C GLY A 17 2.33 -5.79 5.30
N VAL A 18 3.47 -5.22 5.70
CA VAL A 18 4.81 -5.78 5.45
C VAL A 18 4.96 -7.22 5.95
N ARG A 19 4.34 -7.56 7.10
CA ARG A 19 4.41 -8.92 7.68
C ARG A 19 3.73 -9.92 6.76
N GLU A 20 2.49 -9.62 6.37
CA GLU A 20 1.71 -10.44 5.44
C GLU A 20 2.42 -10.56 4.08
N ALA A 21 3.03 -9.46 3.59
CA ALA A 21 3.81 -9.47 2.37
C ALA A 21 5.04 -10.38 2.43
N ALA A 22 5.79 -10.36 3.54
CA ALA A 22 6.97 -11.21 3.73
C ALA A 22 6.63 -12.69 3.94
N GLU A 23 5.41 -13.00 4.42
CA GLU A 23 4.91 -14.37 4.55
C GLU A 23 4.43 -14.92 3.20
N LYS A 24 3.68 -14.12 2.43
CA LYS A 24 3.15 -14.51 1.12
C LYS A 24 4.20 -14.51 0.01
N ILE A 25 5.15 -13.58 0.06
CA ILE A 25 6.35 -13.57 -0.79
C ILE A 25 7.49 -13.93 0.16
N PRO A 26 7.97 -15.18 0.20
CA PRO A 26 8.96 -15.63 1.16
C PRO A 26 10.28 -14.87 0.96
N CYS A 27 10.36 -13.71 1.60
CA CYS A 27 11.44 -12.74 1.50
C CYS A 27 11.72 -12.17 2.88
N SER A 28 12.90 -11.58 3.04
CA SER A 28 13.21 -10.93 4.30
C SER A 28 12.25 -9.76 4.56
N LYS A 29 11.88 -9.54 5.83
CA LYS A 29 11.14 -8.33 6.22
C LYS A 29 11.80 -7.05 5.73
N ARG A 30 13.14 -7.00 5.71
CA ARG A 30 13.90 -5.84 5.22
C ARG A 30 13.65 -5.58 3.74
N THR A 31 13.57 -6.65 2.94
CA THR A 31 13.19 -6.56 1.52
C THR A 31 11.78 -6.04 1.37
N ALA A 32 10.81 -6.61 2.09
CA ALA A 32 9.42 -6.14 2.05
C ALA A 32 9.31 -4.65 2.42
N ILE A 33 9.94 -4.21 3.53
CA ILE A 33 9.96 -2.79 3.92
C ILE A 33 10.52 -1.92 2.80
N ARG A 34 11.66 -2.31 2.22
CA ARG A 34 12.29 -1.56 1.13
C ARG A 34 11.37 -1.45 -0.09
N SER A 35 10.71 -2.54 -0.47
CA SER A 35 9.77 -2.56 -1.59
C SER A 35 8.56 -1.67 -1.36
N PHE A 36 7.96 -1.69 -0.16
CA PHE A 36 6.85 -0.77 0.16
C PHE A 36 7.30 0.69 0.07
N LYS A 37 8.48 1.00 0.60
CA LYS A 37 9.05 2.35 0.50
C LYS A 37 9.31 2.75 -0.95
N GLU A 38 9.89 1.87 -1.77
CA GLU A 38 10.12 2.14 -3.19
C GLU A 38 8.80 2.35 -3.96
N LEU A 39 7.74 1.60 -3.65
CA LEU A 39 6.42 1.76 -4.26
C LEU A 39 5.77 3.09 -3.87
N GLU A 40 5.94 3.51 -2.62
CA GLU A 40 5.45 4.79 -2.10
C GLU A 40 6.24 5.97 -2.70
N ASP A 41 7.57 5.88 -2.67
CA ASP A 41 8.48 6.89 -3.23
C ASP A 41 8.24 7.10 -4.73
N LYS A 42 7.93 6.03 -5.48
CA LYS A 42 7.58 6.09 -6.90
C LYS A 42 6.13 6.49 -7.16
N GLY A 43 5.29 6.61 -6.13
CA GLY A 43 3.90 7.05 -6.27
C GLY A 43 2.94 5.99 -6.83
N PHE A 44 3.27 4.70 -6.72
CA PHE A 44 2.34 3.61 -7.03
C PHE A 44 1.34 3.38 -5.90
N ILE A 45 1.77 3.59 -4.66
CA ILE A 45 0.94 3.51 -3.47
C ILE A 45 1.09 4.77 -2.64
N SER A 46 0.06 5.15 -1.88
CA SER A 46 0.13 6.22 -0.89
C SER A 46 -0.43 5.73 0.45
N CYS A 47 0.29 6.00 1.54
CA CYS A 47 -0.20 5.73 2.88
C CYS A 47 -1.23 6.79 3.28
N GLN A 48 -2.52 6.46 3.15
CA GLN A 48 -3.63 7.40 3.42
C GLN A 48 -4.14 7.33 4.86
N ASN A 49 -3.87 6.24 5.58
CA ASN A 49 -4.20 6.11 6.99
C ASN A 49 -3.10 5.40 7.77
N GLU A 50 -2.63 6.05 8.84
CA GLU A 50 -2.07 5.37 10.01
C GLU A 50 -3.18 5.29 11.06
N PHE A 51 -3.99 4.23 11.02
CA PHE A 51 -4.94 3.99 12.10
C PHE A 51 -4.22 3.38 13.31
N TRP A 52 -4.37 4.05 14.46
CA TRP A 52 -4.04 3.47 15.76
C TRP A 52 -5.18 2.56 16.19
N PHE A 53 -5.06 1.25 15.93
CA PHE A 53 -5.92 0.28 16.60
C PHE A 53 -5.38 0.05 18.02
N SER A 54 -6.05 0.60 19.03
CA SER A 54 -5.76 0.37 20.45
C SER A 54 -6.30 -0.99 20.93
N SER A 55 -6.04 -2.08 20.21
CA SER A 55 -6.14 -3.42 20.80
C SER A 55 -4.80 -3.77 21.40
N ARG A 56 -4.75 -4.18 22.68
CA ARG A 56 -3.66 -4.68 23.58
C ARG A 56 -2.20 -4.83 23.09
N THR A 57 -1.93 -4.95 21.80
CA THR A 57 -0.62 -5.12 21.14
C THR A 57 -0.17 -3.93 20.28
N GLY A 58 -0.92 -2.81 20.20
CA GLY A 58 -0.44 -1.55 19.59
C GLY A 58 0.05 -1.70 18.15
N SER A 59 -0.65 -2.49 17.34
CA SER A 59 -0.25 -2.75 15.96
C SER A 59 -0.69 -1.59 15.06
N ARG A 60 0.31 -0.89 14.49
CA ARG A 60 0.09 0.11 13.44
C ARG A 60 -0.26 -0.60 12.14
N THR A 61 -1.52 -0.55 11.74
CA THR A 61 -1.95 -1.02 10.41
C THR A 61 -1.95 0.18 9.47
N ARG A 62 -1.18 0.07 8.39
CA ARG A 62 -1.14 1.09 7.33
C ARG A 62 -2.17 0.74 6.27
N GLY A 63 -3.06 1.68 5.98
CA GLY A 63 -4.00 1.59 4.87
C GLY A 63 -3.40 2.22 3.62
N TRP A 64 -3.26 1.43 2.55
CA TRP A 64 -2.66 1.87 1.29
C TRP A 64 -3.73 2.22 0.26
N ARG A 65 -3.58 3.36 -0.41
CA ARG A 65 -4.28 3.66 -1.66
C ARG A 65 -3.40 3.26 -2.83
N LEU A 66 -3.97 2.53 -3.77
CA LEU A 66 -3.32 2.20 -5.04
C LEU A 66 -3.57 3.36 -6.03
N GLU A 67 -2.54 4.15 -6.31
CA GLU A 67 -2.66 5.40 -7.07
C GLU A 67 -3.00 5.16 -8.55
N TRP A 68 -2.74 3.95 -9.05
CA TRP A 68 -3.01 3.49 -10.42
C TRP A 68 -4.39 2.84 -10.59
N LEU A 69 -5.21 2.79 -9.53
CA LEU A 69 -6.60 2.30 -9.58
C LEU A 69 -7.60 3.39 -9.17
N PRO A 70 -8.86 3.31 -9.62
CA PRO A 70 -9.91 4.22 -9.18
C PRO A 70 -10.09 4.20 -7.66
N PHE A 71 -10.58 5.29 -7.07
CA PHE A 71 -10.84 5.35 -5.64
C PHE A 71 -11.89 6.41 -5.32
N ASN A 72 -12.92 6.07 -4.54
CA ASN A 72 -14.05 6.93 -4.17
C ASN A 72 -14.67 7.64 -5.38
N ASP A 73 -15.07 6.87 -6.38
CA ASP A 73 -15.68 7.34 -7.64
C ASP A 73 -14.82 8.35 -8.43
N ARG A 74 -13.52 8.42 -8.12
CA ARG A 74 -12.54 9.22 -8.85
C ARG A 74 -11.68 8.32 -9.73
N PRO A 75 -11.24 8.83 -10.89
CA PRO A 75 -10.26 8.13 -11.71
C PRO A 75 -8.95 7.90 -10.95
N PRO A 76 -8.11 6.96 -11.41
CA PRO A 76 -6.75 6.79 -10.91
C PRO A 76 -6.01 8.12 -10.86
N ALA A 77 -5.28 8.35 -9.78
CA ALA A 77 -4.50 9.58 -9.63
C ALA A 77 -3.19 9.54 -10.43
N ASN A 78 -2.70 8.33 -10.75
CA ASN A 78 -1.49 8.07 -11.54
C ASN A 78 -0.31 8.95 -11.11
N THR A 79 -0.11 9.09 -9.80
CA THR A 79 0.94 9.94 -9.23
C THR A 79 2.34 9.57 -9.71
N TRP A 80 2.55 8.29 -10.06
CA TRP A 80 3.78 7.78 -10.66
C TRP A 80 4.10 8.36 -12.05
N GLU A 81 3.11 8.72 -12.87
CA GLU A 81 3.34 9.32 -14.20
C GLU A 81 3.87 10.75 -14.09
N LYS A 82 3.44 11.47 -13.05
CA LYS A 82 3.86 12.86 -12.81
C LYS A 82 5.31 12.94 -12.35
N LYS A 83 5.77 11.97 -11.55
CA LYS A 83 7.15 11.92 -11.03
C LYS A 83 8.20 11.52 -12.07
N ASN A 84 7.80 10.86 -13.16
CA ASN A 84 8.72 10.46 -14.22
C ASN A 84 8.93 11.55 -15.30
N ASN A 85 8.18 12.66 -15.22
CA ASN A 85 8.24 13.78 -16.18
C ASN A 85 8.98 15.01 -15.62
N ASP A 86 9.61 14.90 -14.45
CA ASP A 86 10.47 15.90 -13.81
C ASP A 86 11.92 15.37 -13.81
#